data_AF-A0A7D9IB50-F1
#
_entry.id   AF-A0A7D9IB50-F1
#
_cell.length_a   1.000
_cell.length_b   1.000
_cell.length_c   1.000
_cell.angle_alpha   90.00
_cell.angle_beta   90.00
_cell.angle_gamma   90.00
#
_symmetry.space_group_name_H-M   'P 1'
#
loop_
_entity.id
_entity.type
_entity.pdbx_description
1 polymer ?
#
loop_
_entity_poly.entity_id
_entity_poly.type
_entity_poly.pdbx_seq_one_letter_code
_entity_poly.pdbx_strand_id
1 'polypeptide(L)'
;MQDKDQEDTKTQMAETNERKRNFDFSPSGITPRRKKTLVNDSYDTRKNNSLTCKKSLFQMQSSSEKEENINDAIANLMCLPVSEKEEKVSCVVKFACKNLALKNYKSSAVGVVKFGPLRDHVFEQVGKEMKREILMYTTTPDASLKYHGDIKKLADYRNDQLIKDAAEKLPIVDTIIKAAFPGHKRVKNSLNKRALIISTLINPWLTRSNFTYRINTLLISGGCSSEEVDCFHKLGLSSHYNTLRNMQTNAGVSHDKVLIEWKDSIVDAKMKARLLEEILPKQLDDTMMDVCTVDFSPEAAAKCVNYSPGVYQSCKELLPKSDHDLYDDTEILSAISLVKKEKLPKFR
;
A
#
# COMPACT_ATOMS: atom_id res chain seq x y z
N MET A 1 56.28 -23.11 29.91
CA MET A 1 56.17 -22.17 28.77
C MET A 1 55.69 -23.02 27.61
N GLN A 2 54.55 -22.68 27.00
CA GLN A 2 53.64 -23.54 26.21
C GLN A 2 52.62 -24.28 27.08
N ASP A 3 51.45 -23.65 27.28
CA ASP A 3 50.13 -24.28 27.46
C ASP A 3 49.04 -23.20 27.70
N LYS A 4 49.00 -22.16 26.84
CA LYS A 4 47.90 -21.18 26.82
C LYS A 4 47.46 -20.66 25.45
N ASP A 5 48.00 -21.20 24.35
CA ASP A 5 47.73 -20.68 22.99
C ASP A 5 46.86 -21.62 22.13
N GLN A 6 45.97 -22.41 22.74
CA GLN A 6 45.05 -23.30 22.00
C GLN A 6 43.56 -23.13 22.31
N GLU A 7 43.18 -22.12 23.11
CA GLU A 7 41.77 -21.76 23.33
C GLU A 7 41.31 -20.52 22.55
N ASP A 8 42.22 -19.72 22.00
CA ASP A 8 41.87 -18.47 21.31
C ASP A 8 41.58 -18.63 19.80
N THR A 9 41.71 -19.83 19.23
CA THR A 9 41.37 -20.10 17.82
C THR A 9 40.04 -20.82 17.61
N LYS A 10 39.28 -21.12 18.67
CA LYS A 10 37.92 -21.67 18.56
C LYS A 10 36.80 -20.64 18.80
N THR A 11 37.12 -19.47 19.34
CA THR A 11 36.12 -18.42 19.62
C THR A 11 36.09 -17.31 18.55
N GLN A 12 37.05 -17.28 17.62
CA GLN A 12 37.06 -16.32 16.50
C GLN A 12 36.42 -16.83 15.19
N MET A 13 36.02 -18.10 15.10
CA MET A 13 35.22 -18.63 13.97
C MET A 13 33.70 -18.65 14.24
N ALA A 14 33.25 -18.21 15.43
CA ALA A 14 31.84 -18.11 15.78
C ALA A 14 31.23 -16.71 15.56
N GLU A 15 32.05 -15.67 15.34
CA GLU A 15 31.58 -14.27 15.23
C GLU A 15 31.65 -13.67 13.81
N THR A 16 31.94 -14.46 12.77
CA THR A 16 31.96 -13.99 11.37
C THR A 16 31.00 -14.73 10.43
N ASN A 17 29.95 -15.37 10.95
CA ASN A 17 28.96 -16.11 10.14
C ASN A 17 27.48 -15.72 10.32
N GLU A 18 27.17 -14.59 10.96
CA GLU A 18 25.78 -14.08 11.03
C GLU A 18 25.50 -12.83 10.15
N ARG A 19 26.43 -12.45 9.27
CA ARG A 19 26.20 -11.44 8.23
C ARG A 19 26.35 -12.03 6.84
N LYS A 20 25.36 -12.82 6.42
CA LYS A 20 24.94 -13.10 5.02
C LYS A 20 23.82 -14.15 5.01
N ARG A 21 22.65 -13.80 5.54
CA ARG A 21 21.40 -14.41 5.05
C ARG A 21 20.79 -13.45 4.05
N ASN A 22 21.16 -13.64 2.79
CA ASN A 22 20.33 -13.26 1.66
C ASN A 22 18.97 -13.93 1.88
N PHE A 23 17.97 -13.16 2.28
CA PHE A 23 16.59 -13.60 2.17
C PHE A 23 16.05 -13.02 0.89
N ASP A 24 15.96 -13.92 -0.09
CA ASP A 24 15.39 -13.70 -1.39
C ASP A 24 14.01 -13.03 -1.28
N PHE A 25 13.85 -11.95 -2.04
CA PHE A 25 12.54 -11.45 -2.43
C PHE A 25 11.77 -12.61 -3.08
N SER A 26 10.83 -13.20 -2.36
CA SER A 26 9.82 -14.06 -2.98
C SER A 26 8.90 -13.18 -3.81
N PRO A 27 8.88 -13.32 -5.15
CA PRO A 27 7.84 -12.72 -5.97
C PRO A 27 6.58 -13.54 -5.77
N SER A 28 5.46 -12.84 -5.52
CA SER A 28 4.10 -13.36 -5.56
C SER A 28 3.91 -14.35 -6.71
N GLY A 29 3.87 -15.63 -6.37
CA GLY A 29 3.70 -16.72 -7.32
C GLY A 29 2.27 -16.80 -7.79
N ILE A 30 1.99 -16.25 -8.97
CA ILE A 30 1.15 -16.87 -10.00
C ILE A 30 1.75 -16.46 -11.36
N THR A 31 2.73 -17.21 -11.85
CA THR A 31 3.15 -17.18 -13.26
C THR A 31 2.49 -18.33 -14.02
N PRO A 32 1.93 -18.12 -15.22
CA PRO A 32 1.32 -19.19 -16.00
C PRO A 32 2.38 -20.16 -16.52
N ARG A 33 2.15 -21.43 -16.22
CA ARG A 33 2.85 -22.64 -16.65
C ARG A 33 3.10 -22.63 -18.18
N ARG A 34 4.36 -22.41 -18.60
CA ARG A 34 4.85 -22.75 -19.95
C ARG A 34 4.86 -24.27 -20.12
N LYS A 35 4.13 -24.81 -21.10
CA LYS A 35 4.38 -26.15 -21.65
C LYS A 35 5.37 -26.03 -22.82
N LYS A 36 6.52 -26.66 -22.64
CA LYS A 36 7.46 -27.16 -23.66
C LYS A 36 7.30 -28.70 -23.62
N THR A 37 7.38 -29.53 -24.65
CA THR A 37 7.62 -29.46 -26.10
C THR A 37 7.27 -30.88 -26.59
N LEU A 38 6.89 -31.09 -27.85
CA LEU A 38 7.32 -32.30 -28.56
C LEU A 38 7.42 -31.99 -30.07
N VAL A 39 8.64 -32.26 -30.54
CA VAL A 39 9.23 -32.30 -31.87
C VAL A 39 8.95 -33.76 -32.35
N ASN A 40 8.67 -34.16 -33.60
CA ASN A 40 9.17 -33.77 -34.90
C ASN A 40 8.37 -34.48 -36.03
N ASP A 41 8.72 -34.08 -37.26
CA ASP A 41 8.74 -34.83 -38.53
C ASP A 41 7.73 -34.52 -39.65
N SER A 42 8.37 -34.31 -40.80
CA SER A 42 7.99 -33.78 -42.10
C SER A 42 7.18 -34.74 -42.97
N TYR A 43 6.46 -34.24 -43.98
CA TYR A 43 6.77 -34.45 -45.41
C TYR A 43 5.86 -33.59 -46.32
N ASP A 44 6.53 -32.96 -47.28
CA ASP A 44 6.14 -32.66 -48.68
C ASP A 44 5.03 -31.70 -49.13
N THR A 45 5.51 -30.56 -49.66
CA THR A 45 5.32 -29.99 -51.02
C THR A 45 3.99 -30.19 -51.78
N ARG A 46 3.35 -29.06 -52.18
CA ARG A 46 3.27 -28.58 -53.59
C ARG A 46 2.30 -27.39 -53.81
N LYS A 47 2.87 -26.35 -54.44
CA LYS A 47 2.38 -25.57 -55.61
C LYS A 47 1.20 -24.57 -55.52
N ASN A 48 1.61 -23.30 -55.64
CA ASN A 48 1.32 -22.35 -56.74
C ASN A 48 0.12 -21.37 -56.66
N ASN A 49 0.53 -20.08 -56.66
CA ASN A 49 0.07 -18.93 -57.48
C ASN A 49 -1.38 -18.43 -57.28
N SER A 50 -1.72 -17.14 -57.25
CA SER A 50 -1.10 -15.97 -57.86
C SER A 50 -1.46 -14.66 -57.12
N LEU A 51 -0.54 -13.69 -57.14
CA LEU A 51 -0.82 -12.27 -56.90
C LEU A 51 -1.88 -11.75 -57.90
N THR A 52 -2.76 -10.84 -57.49
CA THR A 52 -2.70 -9.42 -57.93
C THR A 52 -3.86 -8.55 -57.40
N CYS A 53 -3.50 -7.31 -57.11
CA CYS A 53 -4.29 -6.07 -57.13
C CYS A 53 -5.25 -5.76 -55.96
N LYS A 54 -4.71 -4.99 -55.01
CA LYS A 54 -5.44 -4.06 -54.16
C LYS A 54 -6.33 -3.15 -55.02
N LYS A 55 -7.63 -3.13 -54.77
CA LYS A 55 -8.49 -2.00 -55.13
C LYS A 55 -9.04 -1.35 -53.88
N SER A 56 -8.90 -0.03 -53.87
CA SER A 56 -9.31 0.92 -52.83
C SER A 56 -10.83 0.91 -52.63
N LEU A 57 -11.24 1.01 -51.37
CA LEU A 57 -12.63 0.93 -50.88
C LEU A 57 -13.50 2.16 -51.25
N PHE A 58 -12.99 3.10 -52.06
CA PHE A 58 -13.62 4.40 -52.33
C PHE A 58 -14.16 4.60 -53.77
N GLN A 59 -14.43 3.52 -54.51
CA GLN A 59 -14.92 3.63 -55.90
C GLN A 59 -16.25 2.93 -56.21
N MET A 60 -17.13 2.75 -55.20
CA MET A 60 -18.50 2.26 -55.41
C MET A 60 -19.56 3.24 -54.88
N GLN A 61 -19.50 4.48 -55.34
CA GLN A 61 -20.64 5.39 -55.26
C GLN A 61 -20.91 6.01 -56.63
N SER A 62 -21.66 5.28 -57.46
CA SER A 62 -22.49 5.86 -58.53
C SER A 62 -23.40 4.78 -59.10
N SER A 63 -24.54 4.54 -58.47
CA SER A 63 -25.79 4.09 -59.12
C SER A 63 -26.94 4.18 -58.12
N SER A 64 -27.97 4.90 -58.53
CA SER A 64 -29.25 5.05 -57.85
C SER A 64 -30.01 3.73 -57.76
N GLU A 65 -30.92 3.67 -56.77
CA GLU A 65 -32.15 2.89 -56.75
C GLU A 65 -32.06 1.36 -56.80
N LYS A 66 -32.12 0.78 -55.59
CA LYS A 66 -33.21 -0.10 -55.15
C LYS A 66 -33.14 -0.20 -53.63
N GLU A 67 -34.27 -0.21 -52.95
CA GLU A 67 -34.35 -0.56 -51.52
C GLU A 67 -33.74 -1.95 -51.34
N GLU A 68 -32.45 -2.01 -50.99
CA GLU A 68 -31.82 -3.23 -50.52
C GLU A 68 -32.52 -3.62 -49.23
N ASN A 69 -33.22 -4.74 -49.31
CA ASN A 69 -33.85 -5.40 -48.19
C ASN A 69 -32.81 -5.52 -47.08
N ILE A 70 -32.99 -4.79 -45.98
CA ILE A 70 -32.05 -4.73 -44.83
C ILE A 70 -31.70 -6.15 -44.35
N ASN A 71 -32.59 -7.12 -44.57
CA ASN A 71 -32.38 -8.53 -44.29
C ASN A 71 -31.24 -9.16 -45.11
N ASP A 72 -31.10 -8.78 -46.39
CA ASP A 72 -30.07 -9.30 -47.30
C ASP A 72 -28.71 -8.65 -47.02
N ALA A 73 -28.69 -7.37 -46.64
CA ALA A 73 -27.48 -6.69 -46.19
C ALA A 73 -26.92 -7.29 -44.88
N ILE A 74 -27.80 -7.66 -43.93
CA ILE A 74 -27.39 -8.31 -42.67
C ILE A 74 -26.93 -9.75 -42.90
N ALA A 75 -27.59 -10.49 -43.80
CA ALA A 75 -27.21 -11.86 -44.14
C ALA A 75 -25.85 -11.91 -44.86
N ASN A 76 -25.62 -10.97 -45.80
CA ASN A 76 -24.35 -10.85 -46.52
C ASN A 76 -23.20 -10.35 -45.63
N LEU A 77 -23.48 -9.55 -44.60
CA LEU A 77 -22.46 -9.11 -43.63
C LEU A 77 -22.01 -10.24 -42.70
N MET A 78 -22.84 -11.26 -42.48
CA MET A 78 -22.62 -12.28 -41.44
C MET A 78 -22.31 -13.68 -41.98
N CYS A 79 -22.35 -13.92 -43.30
CA CYS A 79 -21.98 -15.18 -43.95
C CYS A 79 -22.57 -16.45 -43.29
N LEU A 80 -23.90 -16.53 -43.10
CA LEU A 80 -24.55 -17.70 -42.46
C LEU A 80 -25.46 -18.50 -43.43
N PRO A 81 -25.41 -19.85 -43.42
CA PRO A 81 -26.25 -20.70 -44.27
C PRO A 81 -27.56 -21.13 -43.59
N VAL A 82 -28.70 -20.69 -44.14
CA VAL A 82 -30.06 -20.80 -43.57
C VAL A 82 -30.53 -22.26 -43.36
N SER A 83 -30.78 -22.65 -42.10
CA SER A 83 -31.62 -23.80 -41.72
C SER A 83 -32.60 -23.44 -40.59
N GLU A 84 -33.71 -24.15 -40.42
CA GLU A 84 -34.85 -23.76 -39.55
C GLU A 84 -34.51 -23.54 -38.04
N LYS A 85 -33.38 -24.04 -37.53
CA LYS A 85 -32.87 -23.66 -36.19
C LYS A 85 -32.29 -22.24 -36.14
N GLU A 86 -31.88 -21.71 -37.29
CA GLU A 86 -31.38 -20.35 -37.47
C GLU A 86 -32.48 -19.29 -37.52
N GLU A 87 -33.73 -19.65 -37.76
CA GLU A 87 -34.81 -18.65 -37.84
C GLU A 87 -35.10 -18.01 -36.48
N LYS A 88 -35.09 -18.82 -35.40
CA LYS A 88 -35.17 -18.32 -34.01
C LYS A 88 -33.93 -17.53 -33.60
N VAL A 89 -32.74 -17.95 -34.05
CA VAL A 89 -31.47 -17.25 -33.81
C VAL A 89 -31.48 -15.88 -34.50
N SER A 90 -31.94 -15.86 -35.76
CA SER A 90 -32.12 -14.68 -36.59
C SER A 90 -33.11 -13.70 -35.96
N CYS A 91 -34.24 -14.15 -35.42
CA CYS A 91 -35.20 -13.27 -34.76
C CYS A 91 -34.65 -12.57 -33.50
N VAL A 92 -33.90 -13.27 -32.65
CA VAL A 92 -33.35 -12.68 -31.41
C VAL A 92 -32.20 -11.72 -31.73
N VAL A 93 -31.34 -12.07 -32.69
CA VAL A 93 -30.26 -11.19 -33.16
C VAL A 93 -30.84 -9.95 -33.87
N LYS A 94 -31.81 -10.12 -34.78
CA LYS A 94 -32.53 -9.00 -35.42
C LYS A 94 -33.23 -8.12 -34.40
N PHE A 95 -33.84 -8.69 -33.36
CA PHE A 95 -34.43 -7.93 -32.26
C PHE A 95 -33.37 -7.11 -31.49
N ALA A 96 -32.22 -7.69 -31.17
CA ALA A 96 -31.12 -6.99 -30.50
C ALA A 96 -30.57 -5.85 -31.36
N CYS A 97 -30.28 -6.11 -32.64
CA CYS A 97 -29.76 -5.13 -33.60
C CYS A 97 -30.75 -4.01 -33.91
N LYS A 98 -32.05 -4.33 -34.09
CA LYS A 98 -33.10 -3.33 -34.28
C LYS A 98 -33.19 -2.39 -33.07
N ASN A 99 -33.20 -2.95 -31.86
CA ASN A 99 -33.23 -2.13 -30.64
C ASN A 99 -31.94 -1.33 -30.44
N LEU A 100 -30.79 -1.85 -30.87
CA LEU A 100 -29.51 -1.11 -30.85
C LEU A 100 -29.56 0.09 -31.80
N ALA A 101 -30.04 -0.10 -33.02
CA ALA A 101 -30.21 0.95 -34.02
C ALA A 101 -31.19 2.04 -33.56
N LEU A 102 -32.25 1.63 -32.86
CA LEU A 102 -33.23 2.53 -32.26
C LEU A 102 -32.76 3.15 -30.92
N LYS A 103 -31.50 2.95 -30.51
CA LYS A 103 -30.93 3.42 -29.23
C LYS A 103 -31.70 2.92 -27.99
N ASN A 104 -32.46 1.83 -28.13
CA ASN A 104 -33.17 1.17 -27.04
C ASN A 104 -32.26 0.11 -26.39
N TYR A 105 -31.23 0.56 -25.69
CA TYR A 105 -30.17 -0.29 -25.13
C TYR A 105 -30.70 -1.31 -24.12
N LYS A 106 -31.75 -0.97 -23.35
CA LYS A 106 -32.37 -1.88 -22.38
C LYS A 106 -32.99 -3.09 -23.06
N SER A 107 -33.79 -2.86 -24.11
CA SER A 107 -34.40 -3.94 -24.89
C SER A 107 -33.37 -4.74 -25.66
N SER A 108 -32.32 -4.08 -26.19
CA SER A 108 -31.21 -4.75 -26.86
C SER A 108 -30.47 -5.70 -25.91
N ALA A 109 -30.16 -5.26 -24.67
CA ALA A 109 -29.52 -6.09 -23.66
C ALA A 109 -30.37 -7.32 -23.28
N VAL A 110 -31.68 -7.18 -23.19
CA VAL A 110 -32.59 -8.32 -22.96
C VAL A 110 -32.51 -9.33 -24.12
N GLY A 111 -32.41 -8.84 -25.37
CA GLY A 111 -32.19 -9.70 -26.54
C GLY A 111 -30.86 -10.46 -26.46
N VAL A 112 -29.78 -9.76 -26.10
CA VAL A 112 -28.43 -10.33 -25.93
C VAL A 112 -28.43 -11.43 -24.87
N VAL A 113 -29.02 -11.19 -23.69
CA VAL A 113 -29.03 -12.16 -22.58
C VAL A 113 -29.84 -13.42 -22.91
N LYS A 114 -30.90 -13.30 -23.71
CA LYS A 114 -31.76 -14.42 -24.10
C LYS A 114 -31.08 -15.39 -25.07
N PHE A 115 -30.08 -14.94 -25.83
CA PHE A 115 -29.37 -15.78 -26.79
C PHE A 115 -27.99 -16.18 -26.24
N GLY A 116 -27.86 -17.42 -25.78
CA GLY A 116 -26.67 -17.95 -25.10
C GLY A 116 -25.33 -17.64 -25.80
N PRO A 117 -25.16 -17.95 -27.10
CA PRO A 117 -23.90 -17.69 -27.81
C PRO A 117 -23.51 -16.20 -27.84
N LEU A 118 -24.49 -15.30 -28.03
CA LEU A 118 -24.23 -13.86 -28.04
C LEU A 118 -24.00 -13.31 -26.63
N ARG A 119 -24.73 -13.81 -25.62
CA ARG A 119 -24.47 -13.51 -24.21
C ARG A 119 -23.03 -13.85 -23.84
N ASP A 120 -22.58 -15.05 -24.16
CA ASP A 120 -21.25 -15.54 -23.80
C ASP A 120 -20.17 -14.71 -24.53
N HIS A 121 -20.37 -14.40 -25.81
CA HIS A 121 -19.46 -13.52 -26.55
C HIS A 121 -19.42 -12.10 -25.97
N VAL A 122 -20.57 -11.50 -25.65
CA VAL A 122 -20.63 -10.15 -25.06
C VAL A 122 -19.96 -10.13 -23.69
N PHE A 123 -20.20 -11.12 -22.83
CA PHE A 123 -19.53 -11.22 -21.53
C PHE A 123 -18.03 -11.44 -21.65
N GLU A 124 -17.58 -12.22 -22.63
CA GLU A 124 -16.17 -12.39 -22.92
C GLU A 124 -15.53 -11.06 -23.34
N GLN A 125 -16.17 -10.30 -24.24
CA GLN A 125 -15.66 -9.00 -24.67
C GLN A 125 -15.65 -7.96 -23.54
N VAL A 126 -16.73 -7.87 -22.76
CA VAL A 126 -16.79 -6.99 -21.57
C VAL A 126 -15.70 -7.38 -20.58
N GLY A 127 -15.46 -8.67 -20.35
CA GLY A 127 -14.38 -9.15 -19.49
C GLY A 127 -12.98 -8.77 -20.00
N LYS A 128 -12.74 -8.86 -21.31
CA LYS A 128 -11.48 -8.43 -21.94
C LYS A 128 -11.23 -6.93 -21.77
N GLU A 129 -12.25 -6.11 -22.02
CA GLU A 129 -12.16 -4.65 -21.86
C GLU A 129 -11.97 -4.26 -20.40
N MET A 130 -12.73 -4.85 -19.47
CA MET A 130 -12.58 -4.64 -18.04
C MET A 130 -11.16 -5.01 -17.57
N LYS A 131 -10.62 -6.14 -18.03
CA LYS A 131 -9.25 -6.55 -17.69
C LYS A 131 -8.21 -5.57 -18.23
N ARG A 132 -8.39 -5.06 -19.46
CA ARG A 132 -7.50 -4.05 -20.04
C ARG A 132 -7.52 -2.77 -19.21
N GLU A 133 -8.71 -2.31 -18.86
CA GLU A 133 -8.93 -1.11 -18.04
C GLU A 133 -8.26 -1.24 -16.66
N ILE A 134 -8.46 -2.37 -15.97
CA ILE A 134 -7.82 -2.65 -14.69
C ILE A 134 -6.30 -2.66 -14.84
N LEU A 135 -5.76 -3.32 -15.86
CA LEU A 135 -4.31 -3.34 -16.10
C LEU A 135 -3.76 -1.92 -16.29
N MET A 136 -4.41 -1.09 -17.11
CA MET A 136 -4.01 0.31 -17.28
C MET A 136 -4.05 1.10 -15.97
N TYR A 137 -5.09 0.91 -15.17
CA TYR A 137 -5.20 1.52 -13.85
C TYR A 137 -4.03 1.11 -12.93
N THR A 138 -3.69 -0.19 -12.86
CA THR A 138 -2.60 -0.68 -12.00
C THR A 138 -1.21 -0.18 -12.43
N THR A 139 -1.02 0.08 -13.72
CA THR A 139 0.21 0.69 -14.24
C THR A 139 0.29 2.19 -14.00
N THR A 140 -0.83 2.86 -13.74
CA THR A 140 -0.87 4.30 -13.51
C THR A 140 -0.21 4.65 -12.16
N PRO A 141 0.79 5.55 -12.12
CA PRO A 141 1.47 5.93 -10.87
C PRO A 141 0.52 6.54 -9.84
N ASP A 142 -0.42 7.38 -10.30
CA ASP A 142 -1.35 8.17 -9.48
C ASP A 142 -2.67 7.45 -9.19
N ALA A 143 -2.70 6.12 -9.29
CA ALA A 143 -3.88 5.33 -8.92
C ALA A 143 -4.12 5.43 -7.41
N SER A 144 -5.30 5.90 -6.99
CA SER A 144 -5.62 6.12 -5.57
C SER A 144 -5.56 4.85 -4.72
N LEU A 145 -5.78 3.69 -5.33
CA LEU A 145 -5.73 2.40 -4.64
C LEU A 145 -4.29 1.92 -4.41
N LYS A 146 -3.28 2.44 -5.12
CA LYS A 146 -1.90 1.97 -5.05
C LYS A 146 -1.18 2.54 -3.82
N TYR A 147 -0.57 1.66 -3.01
CA TYR A 147 0.22 2.09 -1.86
C TYR A 147 1.69 2.24 -2.21
N HIS A 148 2.23 3.43 -1.96
CA HIS A 148 3.62 3.81 -2.26
C HIS A 148 4.54 3.82 -1.03
N GLY A 149 4.08 3.32 0.12
CA GLY A 149 4.91 3.22 1.34
C GLY A 149 4.89 4.44 2.27
N ASP A 150 4.00 5.40 2.04
CA ASP A 150 3.87 6.60 2.86
C ASP A 150 2.67 6.50 3.82
N ILE A 151 2.96 6.36 5.12
CA ILE A 151 1.96 6.21 6.18
C ILE A 151 1.09 7.46 6.31
N LYS A 152 1.63 8.67 6.05
CA LYS A 152 0.85 9.91 6.14
C LYS A 152 -0.22 9.93 5.04
N LYS A 153 0.16 9.56 3.82
CA LYS A 153 -0.79 9.44 2.70
C LYS A 153 -1.83 8.35 2.90
N LEU A 154 -1.53 7.32 3.69
CA LEU A 154 -2.52 6.31 4.06
C LEU A 154 -3.61 6.88 4.97
N ALA A 155 -3.28 7.81 5.87
CA ALA A 155 -4.28 8.48 6.70
C ALA A 155 -5.24 9.34 5.87
N ASP A 156 -4.73 9.95 4.79
CA ASP A 156 -5.51 10.74 3.84
C ASP A 156 -6.34 9.89 2.86
N TYR A 157 -6.19 8.56 2.87
CA TYR A 157 -6.92 7.68 1.98
C TYR A 157 -8.42 7.62 2.35
N ARG A 158 -9.25 8.13 1.45
CA ARG A 158 -10.70 8.17 1.61
C ARG A 158 -11.45 7.40 0.52
N ASN A 159 -12.51 6.73 0.93
CA ASN A 159 -13.35 5.91 0.04
C ASN A 159 -14.09 6.75 -1.01
N ASP A 160 -14.41 8.01 -0.73
CA ASP A 160 -15.03 8.92 -1.69
C ASP A 160 -14.06 9.32 -2.79
N GLN A 161 -12.79 9.54 -2.45
CA GLN A 161 -11.74 9.79 -3.44
C GLN A 161 -11.50 8.57 -4.33
N LEU A 162 -11.48 7.36 -3.76
CA LEU A 162 -11.39 6.12 -4.55
C LEU A 162 -12.54 6.02 -5.56
N ILE A 163 -13.77 6.33 -5.17
CA ILE A 163 -14.93 6.22 -6.06
C ILE A 163 -14.89 7.27 -7.17
N LYS A 164 -14.43 8.49 -6.88
CA LYS A 164 -14.21 9.52 -7.91
C LYS A 164 -13.13 9.08 -8.90
N ASP A 165 -11.99 8.62 -8.38
CA ASP A 165 -10.88 8.10 -9.16
C ASP A 165 -11.30 6.89 -10.03
N ALA A 166 -12.13 5.99 -9.50
CA ALA A 166 -12.67 4.87 -10.24
C ALA A 166 -13.68 5.30 -11.32
N ALA A 167 -14.50 6.32 -11.07
CA ALA A 167 -15.42 6.83 -12.09
C ALA A 167 -14.67 7.46 -13.29
N GLU A 168 -13.49 8.05 -13.04
CA GLU A 168 -12.66 8.68 -14.06
C GLU A 168 -11.76 7.68 -14.80
N LYS A 169 -11.07 6.80 -14.05
CA LYS A 169 -10.03 5.90 -14.60
C LYS A 169 -10.51 4.47 -14.84
N LEU A 170 -11.67 4.09 -14.31
CA LEU A 170 -12.28 2.77 -14.45
C LEU A 170 -13.78 2.85 -14.84
N PRO A 171 -14.15 3.60 -15.88
CA PRO A 171 -15.55 3.80 -16.27
C PRO A 171 -16.34 2.51 -16.52
N ILE A 172 -15.75 1.44 -17.07
CA ILE A 172 -16.47 0.18 -17.33
C ILE A 172 -16.78 -0.52 -16.00
N VAL A 173 -15.77 -0.69 -15.15
CA VAL A 173 -15.94 -1.26 -13.80
C VAL A 173 -16.96 -0.46 -12.99
N ASP A 174 -16.84 0.87 -12.96
CA ASP A 174 -17.75 1.73 -12.19
C ASP A 174 -19.19 1.64 -12.70
N THR A 175 -19.38 1.55 -14.02
CA THR A 175 -20.71 1.37 -14.63
C THR A 175 -21.33 0.03 -14.24
N ILE A 176 -20.55 -1.05 -14.29
CA ILE A 176 -21.01 -2.40 -13.89
C ILE A 176 -21.40 -2.39 -12.40
N ILE A 177 -20.57 -1.80 -11.54
CA ILE A 177 -20.83 -1.76 -10.10
C ILE A 177 -22.06 -0.89 -9.78
N LYS A 178 -22.22 0.26 -10.44
CA LYS A 178 -23.41 1.12 -10.31
C LYS A 178 -24.68 0.39 -10.76
N ALA A 179 -24.60 -0.42 -11.82
CA ALA A 179 -25.73 -1.19 -12.32
C ALA A 179 -26.09 -2.37 -11.40
N ALA A 180 -25.10 -3.07 -10.86
CA ALA A 180 -25.29 -4.16 -9.91
C ALA A 180 -25.78 -3.68 -8.53
N PHE A 181 -25.34 -2.48 -8.13
CA PHE A 181 -25.71 -1.85 -6.86
C PHE A 181 -26.24 -0.44 -7.09
N PRO A 182 -27.47 -0.30 -7.63
CA PRO A 182 -28.11 0.99 -7.74
C PRO A 182 -28.23 1.58 -6.34
N GLY A 183 -27.82 2.84 -6.17
CA GLY A 183 -27.72 3.51 -4.87
C GLY A 183 -29.06 3.54 -4.13
N HIS A 184 -29.38 2.48 -3.39
CA HIS A 184 -30.60 2.39 -2.61
C HIS A 184 -30.44 3.23 -1.35
N LYS A 185 -31.29 4.26 -1.20
CA LYS A 185 -31.34 5.15 -0.02
C LYS A 185 -31.50 4.41 1.32
N ARG A 186 -31.93 3.14 1.29
CA ARG A 186 -32.12 2.28 2.48
C ARG A 186 -30.86 1.54 2.92
N VAL A 187 -29.79 1.52 2.12
CA VAL A 187 -28.56 0.79 2.45
C VAL A 187 -27.61 1.71 3.22
N LYS A 188 -27.48 1.49 4.53
CA LYS A 188 -26.40 2.11 5.33
C LYS A 188 -25.05 1.82 4.67
N ASN A 189 -24.19 2.84 4.57
CA ASN A 189 -22.82 2.75 4.06
C ASN A 189 -22.69 2.31 2.58
N SER A 190 -23.61 2.72 1.70
CA SER A 190 -23.56 2.40 0.25
C SER A 190 -22.22 2.76 -0.42
N LEU A 191 -21.63 3.88 -0.02
CA LEU A 191 -20.32 4.33 -0.50
C LEU A 191 -19.22 3.33 -0.12
N ASN A 192 -19.13 2.94 1.16
CA ASN A 192 -18.12 2.00 1.62
C ASN A 192 -18.25 0.62 0.96
N LYS A 193 -19.48 0.18 0.67
CA LYS A 193 -19.71 -1.07 -0.07
C LYS A 193 -19.18 -1.00 -1.51
N ARG A 194 -19.40 0.11 -2.22
CA ARG A 194 -18.83 0.31 -3.56
C ARG A 194 -17.31 0.34 -3.52
N ALA A 195 -16.74 1.08 -2.57
CA ALA A 195 -15.29 1.11 -2.35
C ALA A 195 -14.72 -0.28 -2.08
N LEU A 196 -15.38 -1.07 -1.22
CA LEU A 196 -15.01 -2.46 -0.94
C LEU A 196 -15.00 -3.31 -2.22
N ILE A 197 -16.08 -3.28 -3.02
CA ILE A 197 -16.18 -4.07 -4.26
C ILE A 197 -15.07 -3.70 -5.24
N ILE A 198 -14.85 -2.39 -5.46
CA ILE A 198 -13.79 -1.88 -6.34
C ILE A 198 -12.43 -2.38 -5.85
N SER A 199 -12.14 -2.22 -4.55
CA SER A 199 -10.88 -2.65 -3.96
C SER A 199 -10.69 -4.16 -4.08
N THR A 200 -11.69 -4.99 -3.75
CA THR A 200 -11.59 -6.45 -3.87
C THR A 200 -11.40 -6.90 -5.31
N LEU A 201 -12.06 -6.20 -6.24
CA LEU A 201 -11.89 -6.48 -7.65
C LEU A 201 -10.44 -6.19 -8.00
N ILE A 202 -9.92 -4.98 -7.79
CA ILE A 202 -8.61 -4.55 -8.31
C ILE A 202 -7.42 -5.20 -7.55
N ASN A 203 -7.57 -5.55 -6.27
CA ASN A 203 -6.47 -5.97 -5.40
C ASN A 203 -5.59 -7.12 -5.96
N PRO A 204 -6.11 -8.17 -6.62
CA PRO A 204 -5.30 -9.23 -7.22
C PRO A 204 -4.33 -8.75 -8.31
N TRP A 205 -4.58 -7.57 -8.89
CA TRP A 205 -3.72 -6.97 -9.90
C TRP A 205 -2.72 -5.94 -9.32
N LEU A 206 -2.78 -5.68 -8.01
CA LEU A 206 -1.89 -4.75 -7.32
C LEU A 206 -0.89 -5.49 -6.42
N THR A 207 0.37 -5.05 -6.43
CA THR A 207 1.37 -5.54 -5.49
C THR A 207 1.11 -5.04 -4.07
N ARG A 208 0.66 -3.79 -3.93
CA ARG A 208 0.36 -3.13 -2.66
C ARG A 208 -0.83 -2.18 -2.81
N SER A 209 -1.84 -2.36 -1.96
CA SER A 209 -3.08 -1.57 -1.99
C SER A 209 -3.23 -0.74 -0.71
N ASN A 210 -3.58 0.54 -0.85
CA ASN A 210 -3.92 1.43 0.26
C ASN A 210 -5.09 0.86 1.07
N PHE A 211 -6.07 0.27 0.39
CA PHE A 211 -7.24 -0.32 1.03
C PHE A 211 -6.85 -1.51 1.91
N THR A 212 -6.05 -2.43 1.36
CA THR A 212 -5.53 -3.61 2.09
C THR A 212 -4.65 -3.19 3.26
N TYR A 213 -3.77 -2.20 3.06
CA TYR A 213 -2.88 -1.72 4.12
C TYR A 213 -3.68 -1.06 5.25
N ARG A 214 -4.72 -0.29 4.93
CA ARG A 214 -5.63 0.28 5.92
C ARG A 214 -6.37 -0.80 6.72
N ILE A 215 -6.86 -1.86 6.07
CA ILE A 215 -7.46 -3.00 6.77
C ILE A 215 -6.44 -3.67 7.68
N ASN A 216 -5.22 -3.93 7.21
CA ASN A 216 -4.16 -4.51 8.02
C ASN A 216 -3.87 -3.67 9.27
N THR A 217 -3.77 -2.35 9.14
CA THR A 217 -3.55 -1.45 10.28
C THR A 217 -4.68 -1.57 11.31
N LEU A 218 -5.93 -1.61 10.86
CA LEU A 218 -7.08 -1.79 11.75
C LEU A 218 -7.04 -3.15 12.47
N LEU A 219 -6.70 -4.22 11.76
CA LEU A 219 -6.60 -5.57 12.34
C LEU A 219 -5.46 -5.66 13.38
N ILE A 220 -4.32 -5.01 13.11
CA ILE A 220 -3.18 -4.98 14.03
C ILE A 220 -3.52 -4.16 15.28
N SER A 221 -4.12 -2.98 15.13
CA SER A 221 -4.45 -2.10 16.25
C SER A 221 -5.65 -2.58 17.08
N GLY A 222 -6.64 -3.20 16.44
CA GLY A 222 -7.85 -3.68 17.11
C GLY A 222 -7.67 -5.00 17.85
N GLY A 223 -6.63 -5.77 17.51
CA GLY A 223 -6.47 -7.15 17.97
C GLY A 223 -7.49 -8.06 17.28
N CYS A 224 -7.03 -8.98 16.46
CA CYS A 224 -7.89 -9.87 15.68
C CYS A 224 -7.38 -11.30 15.79
N SER A 225 -8.30 -12.27 15.82
CA SER A 225 -7.94 -13.68 15.86
C SER A 225 -7.28 -14.12 14.54
N SER A 226 -6.45 -15.16 14.59
CA SER A 226 -5.82 -15.70 13.37
C SER A 226 -6.85 -16.22 12.37
N GLU A 227 -7.99 -16.73 12.85
CA GLU A 227 -9.09 -17.26 12.04
C GLU A 227 -9.78 -16.16 11.22
N GLU A 228 -10.04 -15.02 11.86
CA GLU A 228 -10.61 -13.85 11.18
C GLU A 228 -9.64 -13.28 10.15
N VAL A 229 -8.35 -13.15 10.49
CA VAL A 229 -7.32 -12.68 9.55
C VAL A 229 -7.18 -13.61 8.35
N ASP A 230 -7.26 -14.93 8.55
CA ASP A 230 -7.26 -15.90 7.45
C ASP A 230 -8.50 -15.77 6.56
N CYS A 231 -9.67 -15.47 7.15
CA CYS A 231 -10.88 -15.16 6.40
C CYS A 231 -10.72 -13.89 5.54
N PHE A 232 -10.23 -12.79 6.12
CA PHE A 232 -9.94 -11.55 5.38
C PHE A 232 -8.90 -11.77 4.27
N HIS A 233 -7.90 -12.62 4.51
CA HIS A 233 -6.89 -12.94 3.51
C HIS A 233 -7.48 -13.71 2.33
N LYS A 234 -8.30 -14.74 2.59
CA LYS A 234 -9.01 -15.52 1.55
C LYS A 234 -9.96 -14.66 0.71
N LEU A 235 -10.55 -13.63 1.32
CA LEU A 235 -11.37 -12.63 0.62
C LEU A 235 -10.54 -11.59 -0.15
N GLY A 236 -9.21 -11.63 -0.08
CA GLY A 236 -8.33 -10.66 -0.71
C GLY A 236 -8.43 -9.26 -0.10
N LEU A 237 -8.80 -9.16 1.18
CA LEU A 237 -9.00 -7.90 1.91
C LEU A 237 -7.82 -7.53 2.80
N SER A 238 -7.09 -8.53 3.29
CA SER A 238 -5.91 -8.34 4.13
C SER A 238 -4.71 -9.10 3.55
N SER A 239 -3.54 -8.73 4.05
CA SER A 239 -2.35 -9.55 3.86
C SER A 239 -2.46 -10.86 4.64
N HIS A 240 -1.55 -11.79 4.34
CA HIS A 240 -1.48 -13.06 5.04
C HIS A 240 -1.14 -12.87 6.53
N TYR A 241 -1.62 -13.75 7.41
CA TYR A 241 -1.47 -13.59 8.86
C TYR A 241 -0.01 -13.43 9.31
N ASN A 242 0.95 -14.15 8.70
CA ASN A 242 2.39 -13.98 8.97
C ASN A 242 2.88 -12.55 8.68
N THR A 243 2.35 -11.91 7.63
CA THR A 243 2.68 -10.52 7.30
C THR A 243 2.15 -9.58 8.36
N LEU A 244 0.90 -9.75 8.79
CA LEU A 244 0.32 -8.92 9.86
C LEU A 244 1.04 -9.12 11.19
N ARG A 245 1.38 -10.37 11.53
CA ARG A 245 2.16 -10.68 12.74
C ARG A 245 3.51 -9.96 12.73
N ASN A 246 4.23 -10.02 11.61
CA ASN A 246 5.50 -9.31 11.49
C ASN A 246 5.33 -7.79 11.60
N MET A 247 4.28 -7.22 10.98
CA MET A 247 3.96 -5.80 11.11
C MET A 247 3.63 -5.43 12.56
N GLN A 248 2.89 -6.28 13.28
CA GLN A 248 2.55 -6.09 14.69
C GLN A 248 3.79 -6.16 15.58
N THR A 249 4.66 -7.15 15.39
CA THR A 249 5.91 -7.27 16.14
C THR A 249 6.82 -6.06 15.90
N ASN A 250 6.96 -5.64 14.64
CA ASN A 250 7.75 -4.45 14.31
C ASN A 250 7.16 -3.18 14.92
N ALA A 251 5.84 -3.05 14.93
CA ALA A 251 5.16 -1.95 15.60
C ALA A 251 5.44 -1.97 17.12
N GLY A 252 5.39 -3.14 17.75
CA GLY A 252 5.74 -3.34 19.16
C GLY A 252 7.18 -2.94 19.48
N VAL A 253 8.16 -3.43 18.71
CA VAL A 253 9.57 -3.08 18.89
C VAL A 253 9.81 -1.57 18.73
N SER A 254 9.17 -0.94 17.73
CA SER A 254 9.29 0.51 17.55
C SER A 254 8.64 1.28 18.71
N HIS A 255 7.55 0.77 19.28
CA HIS A 255 6.90 1.37 20.43
C HIS A 255 7.78 1.27 21.68
N ASP A 256 8.35 0.10 21.96
CA ASP A 256 9.24 -0.10 23.11
C ASP A 256 10.46 0.81 23.03
N LYS A 257 11.04 0.96 21.83
CA LYS A 257 12.16 1.88 21.62
C LYS A 257 11.77 3.33 21.95
N VAL A 258 10.63 3.80 21.43
CA VAL A 258 10.15 5.16 21.70
C VAL A 258 9.81 5.36 23.18
N LEU A 259 9.26 4.34 23.84
CA LEU A 259 9.00 4.35 25.28
C LEU A 259 10.29 4.46 26.10
N ILE A 260 11.32 3.70 25.72
CA ILE A 260 12.65 3.75 26.36
C ILE A 260 13.28 5.12 26.15
N GLU A 261 13.35 5.62 24.91
CA GLU A 261 13.89 6.95 24.60
C GLU A 261 13.15 8.08 25.35
N TRP A 262 11.82 7.98 25.42
CA TRP A 262 10.98 8.90 26.18
C TRP A 262 11.28 8.85 27.69
N LYS A 263 11.37 7.64 28.26
CA LYS A 263 11.70 7.42 29.67
C LYS A 263 13.10 7.96 29.98
N ASP A 264 14.09 7.64 29.16
CA ASP A 264 15.48 8.06 29.33
C ASP A 264 15.59 9.58 29.28
N SER A 265 14.86 10.24 28.38
CA SER A 265 14.79 11.71 28.32
C SER A 265 14.21 12.33 29.61
N ILE A 266 13.21 11.69 30.22
CA ILE A 266 12.64 12.15 31.50
C ILE A 266 13.62 11.92 32.66
N VAL A 267 14.27 10.76 32.70
CA VAL A 267 15.25 10.43 33.74
C VAL A 267 16.43 11.38 33.66
N ASP A 268 16.96 11.62 32.47
CA ASP A 268 18.08 12.54 32.22
C ASP A 268 17.74 13.97 32.66
N ALA A 269 16.59 14.51 32.25
CA ALA A 269 16.14 15.84 32.69
C ALA A 269 16.01 15.94 34.23
N LYS A 270 15.51 14.89 34.88
CA LYS A 270 15.41 14.84 36.35
C LYS A 270 16.79 14.77 37.02
N MET A 271 17.71 13.98 36.48
CA MET A 271 19.07 13.85 37.05
C MET A 271 19.85 15.15 36.90
N LYS A 272 19.74 15.84 35.75
CA LYS A 272 20.33 17.17 35.52
C LYS A 272 19.83 18.19 36.53
N ALA A 273 18.51 18.31 36.68
CA ALA A 273 17.90 19.24 37.62
C ALA A 273 18.36 18.96 39.06
N ARG A 274 18.39 17.69 39.48
CA ARG A 274 18.83 17.30 40.83
C ARG A 274 20.31 17.55 41.07
N LEU A 275 21.19 17.29 40.11
CA LEU A 275 22.62 17.55 40.25
C LEU A 275 22.88 19.05 40.44
N LEU A 276 22.23 19.90 39.63
CA LEU A 276 22.32 21.36 39.77
C LEU A 276 21.69 21.88 41.07
N GLU A 277 20.63 21.24 41.58
CA GLU A 277 20.06 21.56 42.90
C GLU A 277 20.94 21.14 44.07
N GLU A 278 21.69 20.04 43.93
CA GLU A 278 22.54 19.50 45.00
C GLU A 278 23.86 20.26 45.16
N ILE A 279 24.38 20.86 44.09
CA ILE A 279 25.66 21.57 44.12
C ILE A 279 25.53 22.91 44.89
N LEU A 280 24.39 23.60 44.77
CA LEU A 280 24.10 24.88 45.42
C LEU A 280 24.28 24.85 46.96
N PRO A 281 23.59 23.96 47.72
CA PRO A 281 23.66 23.97 49.19
C PRO A 281 24.95 23.38 49.75
N LYS A 282 25.75 22.63 48.97
CA LYS A 282 27.00 22.02 49.44
C LYS A 282 28.20 22.98 49.43
N GLN A 283 28.01 24.17 48.87
CA GLN A 283 29.04 25.18 48.64
C GLN A 283 28.88 26.40 49.57
N LEU A 284 27.75 26.49 50.29
CA LEU A 284 27.51 27.55 51.26
C LEU A 284 28.26 27.24 52.56
N ASP A 285 29.47 27.80 52.70
CA ASP A 285 30.05 28.04 54.01
C ASP A 285 29.36 29.28 54.63
N ASP A 286 28.89 29.16 55.87
CA ASP A 286 28.02 30.09 56.61
C ASP A 286 28.64 31.51 56.88
N THR A 287 29.74 31.87 56.21
CA THR A 287 30.63 32.95 56.67
C THR A 287 30.97 34.07 55.67
N MET A 288 30.48 34.11 54.42
CA MET A 288 30.86 35.18 53.48
C MET A 288 29.67 35.79 52.75
N MET A 289 29.49 37.11 52.96
CA MET A 289 28.46 37.97 52.38
C MET A 289 28.87 38.58 51.03
N ASP A 290 29.66 37.88 50.23
CA ASP A 290 30.12 38.35 48.91
C ASP A 290 30.02 37.21 47.89
N VAL A 291 29.27 37.48 46.81
CA VAL A 291 29.13 36.70 45.56
C VAL A 291 29.22 35.18 45.74
N CYS A 292 28.05 34.53 45.80
CA CYS A 292 27.92 33.08 45.85
C CYS A 292 28.42 32.47 44.53
N THR A 293 29.72 32.21 44.50
CA THR A 293 30.41 31.51 43.41
C THR A 293 30.31 30.01 43.67
N VAL A 294 29.77 29.29 42.71
CA VAL A 294 29.58 27.85 42.74
C VAL A 294 30.72 27.19 41.99
N ASP A 295 31.48 26.35 42.68
CA ASP A 295 32.44 25.44 42.06
C ASP A 295 31.70 24.22 41.48
N PHE A 296 31.62 24.18 40.15
CA PHE A 296 31.09 23.07 39.37
C PHE A 296 32.21 22.24 38.71
N SER A 297 33.42 22.22 39.30
CA SER A 297 34.49 21.32 38.90
C SER A 297 34.06 19.84 39.00
N PRO A 298 34.69 18.94 38.23
CA PRO A 298 34.36 17.52 38.31
C PRO A 298 34.62 16.94 39.71
N GLU A 299 35.58 17.48 40.47
CA GLU A 299 35.88 17.09 41.84
C GLU A 299 34.78 17.51 42.83
N ALA A 300 34.19 18.69 42.66
CA ALA A 300 33.07 19.17 43.47
C ALA A 300 31.77 18.45 43.11
N ALA A 301 31.49 18.30 41.81
CA ALA A 301 30.33 17.59 41.30
C ALA A 301 30.33 16.11 41.72
N ALA A 302 31.50 15.44 41.75
CA ALA A 302 31.62 14.04 42.18
C ALA A 302 31.18 13.77 43.62
N LYS A 303 31.08 14.80 44.47
CA LYS A 303 30.54 14.69 45.84
C LYS A 303 29.01 14.70 45.88
N CYS A 304 28.34 14.92 44.75
CA CYS A 304 26.87 14.91 44.64
C CYS A 304 26.33 13.49 44.41
N VAL A 305 25.15 13.21 44.96
CA VAL A 305 24.55 11.87 44.92
C VAL A 305 24.10 11.54 43.50
N ASN A 306 23.62 12.55 42.77
CA ASN A 306 23.17 12.41 41.39
C ASN A 306 24.29 12.64 40.36
N TYR A 307 25.55 12.56 40.76
CA TYR A 307 26.68 12.67 39.83
C TYR A 307 26.84 11.41 38.98
N SER A 308 26.97 11.62 37.68
CA SER A 308 27.57 10.66 36.76
C SER A 308 28.32 11.42 35.67
N PRO A 309 29.37 10.84 35.05
CA PRO A 309 30.16 11.53 34.03
C PRO A 309 29.31 12.08 32.87
N GLY A 310 28.28 11.34 32.45
CA GLY A 310 27.35 11.77 31.40
C GLY A 310 26.45 12.92 31.83
N VAL A 311 25.85 12.85 33.02
CA VAL A 311 24.98 13.91 33.55
C VAL A 311 25.79 15.20 33.81
N TYR A 312 27.00 15.07 34.33
CA TYR A 312 27.92 16.19 34.53
C TYR A 312 28.23 16.91 33.22
N GLN A 313 28.63 16.17 32.19
CA GLN A 313 28.94 16.76 30.88
C GLN A 313 27.73 17.47 30.28
N SER A 314 26.54 16.86 30.36
CA SER A 314 25.33 17.50 29.84
C SER A 314 24.86 18.69 30.68
N CYS A 315 25.12 18.73 31.99
CA CYS A 315 24.92 19.94 32.80
C CYS A 315 25.92 21.04 32.42
N LYS A 316 27.18 20.69 32.17
CA LYS A 316 28.22 21.63 31.72
C LYS A 316 27.90 22.25 30.36
N GLU A 317 27.24 21.51 29.47
CA GLU A 317 26.74 22.05 28.18
C GLU A 317 25.58 23.06 28.34
N LEU A 318 24.85 23.03 29.46
CA LEU A 318 23.77 23.96 29.77
C LEU A 318 24.27 25.25 30.44
N LEU A 319 25.50 25.23 30.95
CA LEU A 319 26.14 26.37 31.60
C LEU A 319 26.96 27.18 30.60
N PRO A 320 27.17 28.49 30.84
CA PRO A 320 28.06 29.30 30.01
C PRO A 320 29.49 28.73 30.02
N LYS A 321 30.30 29.03 29.01
CA LYS A 321 31.69 28.56 29.00
C LYS A 321 32.49 29.30 30.08
N SER A 322 33.03 28.55 31.03
CA SER A 322 33.93 29.03 32.08
C SER A 322 35.26 28.28 31.99
N ASP A 323 36.38 29.00 32.04
CA ASP A 323 37.73 28.41 32.00
C ASP A 323 38.11 27.71 33.31
N HIS A 324 37.37 27.98 34.38
CA HIS A 324 37.64 27.47 35.74
C HIS A 324 36.46 26.71 36.36
N ASP A 325 35.39 26.47 35.60
CA ASP A 325 34.15 25.83 36.08
C ASP A 325 33.55 26.50 37.35
N LEU A 326 33.84 27.79 37.53
CA LEU A 326 33.23 28.65 38.54
C LEU A 326 32.07 29.42 37.90
N TYR A 327 30.92 29.39 38.57
CA TYR A 327 29.66 29.97 38.09
C TYR A 327 29.03 30.84 39.16
N ASP A 328 28.24 31.83 38.77
CA ASP A 328 27.37 32.54 39.71
C ASP A 328 26.13 31.68 40.03
N ASP A 329 25.60 31.79 41.24
CA ASP A 329 24.35 31.15 41.67
C ASP A 329 23.22 31.40 40.68
N THR A 330 23.17 32.61 40.10
CA THR A 330 22.13 32.99 39.12
C THR A 330 22.22 32.19 37.82
N GLU A 331 23.41 31.74 37.42
CA GLU A 331 23.66 30.93 36.22
C GLU A 331 23.19 29.49 36.45
N ILE A 332 23.50 28.93 37.62
CA ILE A 332 23.04 27.60 38.05
C ILE A 332 21.51 27.59 38.18
N LEU A 333 20.92 28.59 38.84
CA LEU A 333 19.46 28.74 38.97
C LEU A 333 18.77 28.92 37.61
N SER A 334 19.40 29.63 36.67
CA SER A 334 18.91 29.77 35.30
C SER A 334 18.89 28.44 34.57
N ALA A 335 19.96 27.65 34.67
CA ALA A 335 20.04 26.30 34.10
C ALA A 335 18.99 25.35 34.71
N ILE A 336 18.79 25.38 36.04
CA ILE A 336 17.72 24.63 36.72
C ILE A 336 16.35 25.04 36.17
N SER A 337 16.12 26.34 36.01
CA SER A 337 14.84 26.84 35.48
C SER A 337 14.61 26.39 34.04
N LEU A 338 15.67 26.29 33.23
CA LEU A 338 15.61 25.87 31.84
C LEU A 338 15.27 24.38 31.74
N VAL A 339 15.95 23.52 32.51
CA VAL A 339 15.67 22.08 32.57
C VAL A 339 14.26 21.79 33.13
N LYS A 340 13.79 22.57 34.11
CA LYS A 340 12.43 22.43 34.65
C LYS A 340 11.34 22.98 33.74
N LYS A 341 11.64 24.00 32.92
CA LYS A 341 10.71 24.60 31.95
C LYS A 341 10.64 23.85 30.64
N GLU A 342 11.67 23.05 30.30
CA GLU A 342 11.55 22.08 29.22
C GLU A 342 10.30 21.24 29.46
N LYS A 343 9.32 21.37 28.56
CA LYS A 343 8.12 20.56 28.62
C LYS A 343 8.57 19.12 28.44
N LEU A 344 8.59 18.37 29.55
CA LEU A 344 8.80 16.93 29.50
C LEU A 344 7.90 16.38 28.40
N PRO A 345 8.45 15.59 27.47
CA PRO A 345 7.67 15.08 26.36
C PRO A 345 6.43 14.38 26.92
N LYS A 346 5.24 14.68 26.40
CA LYS A 346 4.06 13.89 26.72
C LYS A 346 4.12 12.64 25.85
N PHE A 347 4.14 11.47 26.47
CA PHE A 347 3.94 10.22 25.73
C PHE A 347 2.56 10.29 25.07
N ARG A 348 2.51 10.08 23.75
CA ARG A 348 1.27 10.09 22.96
C ARG A 348 0.99 8.71 22.40
#